data_AF-A0A2S3ZBJ2-F1
#
_entry.id   AF-A0A2S3ZBJ2-F1
#
_cell.length_a   1.000
_cell.length_b   1.000
_cell.length_c   1.000
_cell.angle_alpha   90.00
_cell.angle_beta   90.00
_cell.angle_gamma   90.00
#
_symmetry.space_group_name_H-M   'P 1'
#
loop_
_entity.id
_entity.type
_entity.pdbx_description
1 polymer ?
#
loop_
_entity_poly.entity_id
_entity_poly.type
_entity_poly.pdbx_seq_one_letter_code
_entity_poly.pdbx_strand_id
1 'polypeptide(L)'
;MSKNPSTSKMEESVRQKLFDARLKLHKGRSAIQCGHEASRDNHPVLSPDILIKSAKVAVEIDSGYTHADEFEKDQLRNQLLGEVGWTVVRLRLGGLSEVGPHDVVSESSAPTKASIEALIEAIGDAVAGRPGTVRHIAKAVRPKNPKAPSRLGAISPHKYTENAFYVSWRGDGNTIERMVAMDGGNYLAVGEGWSSPRYICWLGLAGTPKAHWRAPLIELLTEMDNFGSVSQLPWGDHLFTGEQASSIRIFEKFNAGGEDWDATCNLVGVDAISDTAFTAQGEVLAQLHASAVDAGWRLEDLQIMTGMYGPYQRFRLIRNGMRANLWTTA
;
A
#
# COMPACT_ATOMS: atom_id res chain seq x y z
N MET A 1 8.70 23.81 17.20
CA MET A 1 8.17 22.61 16.52
C MET A 1 6.69 22.85 16.23
N SER A 2 6.25 22.77 14.96
CA SER A 2 4.81 22.77 14.66
C SER A 2 4.21 21.47 15.18
N LYS A 3 3.08 21.55 15.88
CA LYS A 3 2.43 20.40 16.55
C LYS A 3 1.68 19.46 15.58
N ASN A 4 1.74 19.64 14.26
CA ASN A 4 1.08 18.71 13.32
C ASN A 4 1.86 18.45 12.02
N PRO A 5 2.28 17.20 11.73
CA PRO A 5 3.01 16.83 10.51
C PRO A 5 2.15 16.67 9.24
N SER A 6 0.81 16.69 9.34
CA SER A 6 -0.11 16.65 8.18
C SER A 6 -0.25 18.03 7.53
N THR A 7 -0.35 19.10 8.33
CA THR A 7 -0.42 20.49 7.86
C THR A 7 0.86 20.88 7.13
N SER A 8 2.02 20.39 7.55
CA SER A 8 3.29 20.68 6.88
C SER A 8 3.38 20.09 5.47
N LYS A 9 2.82 18.90 5.22
CA LYS A 9 2.80 18.31 3.85
C LYS A 9 1.85 19.06 2.92
N MET A 10 0.73 19.53 3.45
CA MET A 10 -0.22 20.34 2.69
C MET A 10 0.39 21.70 2.33
N GLU A 11 1.00 22.37 3.32
CA GLU A 11 1.72 23.63 3.14
C GLU A 11 2.79 23.49 2.05
N GLU A 12 3.61 22.45 2.12
CA GLU A 12 4.69 22.21 1.15
C GLU A 12 4.16 21.93 -0.25
N SER A 13 3.05 21.19 -0.37
CA SER A 13 2.38 20.97 -1.65
C SER A 13 1.84 22.26 -2.26
N VAL A 14 1.23 23.15 -1.47
CA VAL A 14 0.75 24.46 -1.94
C VAL A 14 1.93 25.34 -2.33
N ARG A 15 2.97 25.41 -1.49
CA ARG A 15 4.19 26.17 -1.74
C ARG A 15 4.84 25.79 -3.07
N GLN A 16 4.95 24.50 -3.36
CA GLN A 16 5.50 24.03 -4.64
C GLN A 16 4.65 24.53 -5.83
N LYS A 17 3.32 24.43 -5.75
CA LYS A 17 2.44 24.90 -6.83
C LYS A 17 2.52 26.42 -7.06
N LEU A 18 2.65 27.21 -5.98
CA LEU A 18 2.84 28.65 -6.08
C LEU A 18 4.22 29.00 -6.68
N PHE A 19 5.25 28.22 -6.35
CA PHE A 19 6.57 28.34 -6.96
C PHE A 19 6.55 28.00 -8.45
N ASP A 20 5.85 26.93 -8.85
CA ASP A 20 5.66 26.53 -10.24
C ASP A 20 4.89 27.61 -11.04
N ALA A 21 3.98 28.33 -10.39
CA ALA A 21 3.30 29.52 -10.92
C ALA A 21 4.20 30.78 -10.99
N ARG A 22 5.51 30.62 -10.74
CA ARG A 22 6.55 31.67 -10.81
C ARG A 22 6.36 32.82 -9.81
N LEU A 23 5.66 32.60 -8.70
CA LEU A 23 5.56 33.58 -7.61
C LEU A 23 6.89 33.67 -6.84
N LYS A 24 7.32 34.89 -6.52
CA LYS A 24 8.56 35.15 -5.76
C LYS A 24 8.36 34.94 -4.27
N LEU A 25 8.29 33.68 -3.86
CA LEU A 25 8.11 33.30 -2.46
C LEU A 25 9.39 33.56 -1.64
N HIS A 26 9.21 33.96 -0.38
CA HIS A 26 10.32 34.01 0.58
C HIS A 26 10.83 32.59 0.86
N LYS A 27 12.16 32.45 0.91
CA LYS A 27 12.81 31.16 1.19
C LYS A 27 12.84 30.90 2.69
N GLY A 28 12.34 29.74 3.11
CA GLY A 28 12.32 29.32 4.51
C GLY A 28 11.21 29.96 5.33
N ARG A 29 11.23 29.66 6.63
CA ARG A 29 10.28 30.22 7.59
C ARG A 29 10.71 31.62 7.99
N SER A 30 9.75 32.52 8.10
CA SER A 30 9.94 33.89 8.55
C SER A 30 8.81 34.26 9.49
N ALA A 31 9.07 35.25 10.33
CA ALA A 31 8.09 35.79 11.25
C ALA A 31 8.00 37.31 11.07
N ILE A 32 6.82 37.84 11.34
CA ILE A 32 6.49 39.26 11.24
C ILE A 32 6.20 39.76 12.64
N GLN A 33 6.91 40.82 13.04
CA GLN A 33 6.55 41.61 14.20
C GLN A 33 5.30 42.42 13.84
N CYS A 34 4.18 42.17 14.52
CA CYS A 34 2.89 42.78 14.22
C CYS A 34 2.63 44.04 15.06
N GLY A 35 1.45 44.65 14.83
CA GLY A 35 0.91 45.75 15.63
C GLY A 35 0.66 45.38 17.09
N HIS A 36 0.10 46.31 17.87
CA HIS A 36 -0.15 46.10 19.30
C HIS A 36 -1.43 45.29 19.52
N GLU A 37 -1.32 44.18 20.24
CA GLU A 37 -2.46 43.37 20.67
C GLU A 37 -2.90 43.81 22.08
N ALA A 38 -3.95 44.63 22.15
CA ALA A 38 -4.41 45.24 23.40
C ALA A 38 -4.79 44.22 24.50
N SER A 39 -5.35 43.07 24.12
CA SER A 39 -5.78 42.02 25.07
C SER A 39 -4.61 41.37 25.82
N ARG A 40 -3.41 41.38 25.23
CA ARG A 40 -2.21 40.76 25.78
C ARG A 40 -1.12 41.77 26.13
N ASP A 41 -1.41 43.05 25.91
CA ASP A 41 -0.50 44.19 26.03
C ASP A 41 0.91 43.89 25.47
N ASN A 42 0.95 43.40 24.23
CA ASN A 42 2.20 43.04 23.57
C ASN A 42 2.18 43.33 22.08
N HIS A 43 3.32 43.11 21.42
CA HIS A 43 3.41 43.12 19.97
C HIS A 43 3.71 41.68 19.54
N PRO A 44 2.71 40.90 19.10
CA PRO A 44 2.92 39.50 18.78
C PRO A 44 3.81 39.33 17.54
N VAL A 45 4.55 38.23 17.53
CA VAL A 45 5.31 37.77 16.36
C VAL A 45 4.54 36.64 15.69
N LEU A 46 4.00 36.89 14.51
CA LEU A 46 3.25 35.90 13.75
C LEU A 46 4.13 35.25 12.68
N SER A 47 3.94 33.96 12.45
CA SER A 47 4.62 33.21 11.38
C SER A 47 3.58 32.75 10.37
N PRO A 48 3.33 33.50 9.28
CA PRO A 48 2.47 33.02 8.21
C PRO A 48 3.10 31.83 7.50
N ASP A 49 2.26 30.97 6.92
CA ASP A 49 2.73 29.80 6.18
C ASP A 49 3.66 30.20 5.02
N ILE A 50 3.23 31.14 4.18
CA ILE A 50 3.98 31.58 3.00
C ILE A 50 4.03 33.12 2.95
N LEU A 51 5.18 33.67 2.56
CA LEU A 51 5.37 35.11 2.43
C LEU A 51 5.83 35.49 1.02
N ILE A 52 5.31 36.61 0.51
CA ILE A 52 5.82 37.31 -0.67
C ILE A 52 6.37 38.66 -0.20
N LYS A 53 7.60 38.62 0.30
CA LYS A 53 8.21 39.72 1.06
C LYS A 53 8.29 41.03 0.29
N SER A 54 8.51 40.97 -1.04
CA SER A 54 8.61 42.17 -1.88
C SER A 54 7.32 42.95 -2.00
N ALA A 55 6.17 42.31 -1.75
CA ALA A 55 4.84 42.91 -1.88
C ALA A 55 4.08 43.00 -0.53
N LYS A 56 4.74 42.62 0.59
CA LYS A 56 4.10 42.48 1.91
C LYS A 56 2.79 41.67 1.88
N VAL A 57 2.80 40.54 1.16
CA VAL A 57 1.67 39.59 1.15
C VAL A 57 1.99 38.38 2.02
N ALA A 58 1.10 38.06 2.95
CA ALA A 58 1.12 36.87 3.78
C ALA A 58 0.03 35.91 3.32
N VAL A 59 0.37 34.63 3.15
CA VAL A 59 -0.55 33.59 2.71
C VAL A 59 -0.66 32.53 3.80
N GLU A 60 -1.88 32.21 4.20
CA GLU A 60 -2.20 31.18 5.23
C GLU A 60 -3.03 30.06 4.60
N ILE A 61 -2.78 28.81 5.02
CA ILE A 61 -3.47 27.61 4.53
C ILE A 61 -4.24 26.98 5.68
N ASP A 62 -5.53 27.32 5.75
CA ASP A 62 -6.37 26.94 6.87
C ASP A 62 -7.18 25.68 6.54
N SER A 63 -7.00 24.63 7.33
CA SER A 63 -7.79 23.41 7.22
C SER A 63 -8.95 23.41 8.22
N GLY A 64 -10.12 22.92 7.79
CA GLY A 64 -11.29 22.76 8.68
C GLY A 64 -11.01 21.92 9.93
N TYR A 65 -10.01 21.03 9.91
CA TYR A 65 -9.62 20.27 11.09
C TYR A 65 -8.95 21.12 12.18
N THR A 66 -8.22 22.17 11.78
CA THR A 66 -7.45 23.02 12.71
C THR A 66 -8.13 24.35 13.02
N HIS A 67 -9.00 24.85 12.12
CA HIS A 67 -9.59 26.20 12.23
C HIS A 67 -11.12 26.23 12.34
N ALA A 68 -11.80 25.10 12.59
CA ALA A 68 -13.27 25.07 12.69
C ALA A 68 -13.83 26.10 13.69
N ASP A 69 -13.11 26.38 14.79
CA ASP A 69 -13.54 27.29 15.87
C ASP A 69 -12.56 28.45 16.11
N GLU A 70 -11.65 28.76 15.16
CA GLU A 70 -10.62 29.79 15.32
C GLU A 70 -10.93 31.12 14.59
N PHE A 71 -12.19 31.37 14.22
CA PHE A 71 -12.58 32.52 13.39
C PHE A 71 -12.15 33.89 13.96
N GLU A 72 -12.45 34.16 15.23
CA GLU A 72 -12.10 35.44 15.88
C GLU A 72 -10.58 35.64 15.95
N LYS A 73 -9.85 34.55 16.19
CA LYS A 73 -8.38 34.54 16.22
C LYS A 73 -7.81 34.78 14.81
N ASP A 74 -8.44 34.22 13.79
CA ASP A 74 -8.06 34.45 12.40
C ASP A 74 -8.30 35.91 11.99
N GLN A 75 -9.41 36.52 12.43
CA GLN A 75 -9.68 37.95 12.23
C GLN A 75 -8.64 38.83 12.93
N LEU A 76 -8.32 38.55 14.20
CA LEU A 76 -7.31 39.29 14.95
C LEU A 76 -5.93 39.21 14.27
N ARG A 77 -5.54 38.03 13.78
CA ARG A 77 -4.29 37.87 13.00
C ARG A 77 -4.29 38.72 11.73
N ASN A 78 -5.41 38.77 11.00
CA ASN A 78 -5.54 39.62 9.81
C ASN A 78 -5.38 41.09 10.16
N GLN A 79 -6.03 41.55 11.24
CA GLN A 79 -5.92 42.94 11.72
C GLN A 79 -4.47 43.27 12.08
N LEU A 80 -3.83 42.46 12.92
CA LEU A 80 -2.46 42.69 13.42
C LEU A 80 -1.42 42.72 12.29
N LEU A 81 -1.59 41.91 11.25
CA LEU A 81 -0.77 41.94 10.03
C LEU A 81 -1.08 43.18 9.19
N GLY A 82 -2.36 43.54 9.05
CA GLY A 82 -2.81 44.73 8.33
C GLY A 82 -2.25 46.04 8.90
N GLU A 83 -2.20 46.16 10.24
CA GLU A 83 -1.65 47.33 10.95
C GLU A 83 -0.17 47.61 10.63
N VAL A 84 0.61 46.56 10.31
CA VAL A 84 2.00 46.69 9.86
C VAL A 84 2.17 46.66 8.34
N GLY A 85 1.05 46.82 7.62
CA GLY A 85 0.97 46.99 6.17
C GLY A 85 1.10 45.69 5.38
N TRP A 86 0.72 44.55 5.97
CA TRP A 86 0.66 43.27 5.26
C TRP A 86 -0.76 42.97 4.78
N THR A 87 -0.88 42.53 3.54
CA THR A 87 -2.13 41.97 3.01
C THR A 87 -2.16 40.47 3.26
N VAL A 88 -3.24 39.97 3.85
CA VAL A 88 -3.42 38.53 4.12
C VAL A 88 -4.31 37.91 3.05
N VAL A 89 -3.87 36.77 2.52
CA VAL A 89 -4.61 35.94 1.56
C VAL A 89 -4.75 34.54 2.14
N ARG A 90 -5.97 34.07 2.41
CA ARG A 90 -6.18 32.74 3.02
C ARG A 90 -6.74 31.73 2.04
N LEU A 91 -6.22 30.51 2.07
CA LEU A 91 -6.87 29.35 1.49
C LEU A 91 -7.66 28.63 2.59
N ARG A 92 -8.98 28.83 2.62
CA ARG A 92 -9.91 28.31 3.63
C ARG A 92 -10.51 26.98 3.13
N LEU A 93 -10.06 25.85 3.66
CA LEU A 93 -10.46 24.50 3.21
C LEU A 93 -11.54 23.87 4.10
N GLY A 94 -12.41 23.06 3.48
CA GLY A 94 -13.44 22.30 4.19
C GLY A 94 -14.68 23.11 4.55
N GLY A 95 -14.99 24.17 3.80
CA GLY A 95 -16.18 24.99 4.02
C GLY A 95 -16.05 26.00 5.17
N LEU A 96 -14.83 26.33 5.57
CA LEU A 96 -14.55 27.38 6.55
C LEU A 96 -15.06 28.75 6.05
N SER A 97 -15.59 29.57 6.96
CA SER A 97 -16.02 30.94 6.66
C SER A 97 -14.85 31.83 6.20
N GLU A 98 -15.17 32.81 5.37
CA GLU A 98 -14.26 33.89 4.94
C GLU A 98 -13.96 34.84 6.09
N VAL A 99 -12.70 35.28 6.17
CA VAL A 99 -12.17 36.18 7.21
C VAL A 99 -11.73 37.50 6.58
N GLY A 100 -11.14 37.46 5.38
CA GLY A 100 -10.60 38.61 4.68
C GLY A 100 -11.06 38.72 3.22
N PRO A 101 -10.88 39.90 2.61
CA PRO A 101 -11.39 40.19 1.27
C PRO A 101 -10.66 39.43 0.15
N HIS A 102 -9.49 38.86 0.41
CA HIS A 102 -8.73 38.07 -0.59
C HIS A 102 -8.88 36.57 -0.39
N ASP A 103 -9.81 36.12 0.47
CA ASP A 103 -9.90 34.71 0.81
C ASP A 103 -10.36 33.84 -0.36
N VAL A 104 -9.83 32.62 -0.39
CA VAL A 104 -10.27 31.54 -1.27
C VAL A 104 -10.93 30.47 -0.41
N VAL A 105 -12.25 30.40 -0.45
CA VAL A 105 -13.06 29.45 0.30
C VAL A 105 -13.34 28.22 -0.55
N SER A 106 -12.92 27.05 -0.09
CA SER A 106 -13.11 25.78 -0.76
C SER A 106 -13.89 24.81 0.11
N GLU A 107 -14.97 24.24 -0.42
CA GLU A 107 -15.73 23.16 0.24
C GLU A 107 -14.92 21.86 0.38
N SER A 108 -13.87 21.69 -0.44
CA SER A 108 -12.97 20.54 -0.33
C SER A 108 -12.03 20.71 0.86
N SER A 109 -11.86 19.65 1.65
CA SER A 109 -10.95 19.60 2.81
C SER A 109 -9.46 19.56 2.45
N ALA A 110 -9.13 19.47 1.16
CA ALA A 110 -7.76 19.48 0.64
C ALA A 110 -7.66 20.41 -0.58
N PRO A 111 -6.48 20.99 -0.88
CA PRO A 111 -6.31 21.86 -2.04
C PRO A 111 -6.58 21.13 -3.36
N THR A 112 -7.54 21.63 -4.13
CA THR A 112 -7.86 21.20 -5.50
C THR A 112 -7.11 22.04 -6.52
N LYS A 113 -7.11 21.62 -7.80
CA LYS A 113 -6.56 22.45 -8.89
C LYS A 113 -7.25 23.83 -8.94
N ALA A 114 -8.57 23.85 -8.94
CA ALA A 114 -9.37 25.08 -8.98
C ALA A 114 -9.08 26.01 -7.79
N SER A 115 -8.96 25.48 -6.57
CA SER A 115 -8.63 26.32 -5.40
C SER A 115 -7.22 26.89 -5.44
N ILE A 116 -6.27 26.18 -6.07
CA ILE A 116 -4.90 26.70 -6.23
C ILE A 116 -4.85 27.79 -7.30
N GLU A 117 -5.55 27.60 -8.42
CA GLU A 117 -5.67 28.63 -9.46
C GLU A 117 -6.30 29.91 -8.90
N ALA A 118 -7.41 29.77 -8.16
CA ALA A 118 -8.05 30.88 -7.45
C ALA A 118 -7.11 31.55 -6.42
N LEU A 119 -6.29 30.77 -5.70
CA LEU A 119 -5.30 31.31 -4.76
C LEU A 119 -4.21 32.12 -5.48
N ILE A 120 -3.73 31.63 -6.63
CA ILE A 120 -2.74 32.36 -7.45
C ILE A 120 -3.32 33.70 -7.92
N GLU A 121 -4.58 33.72 -8.34
CA GLU A 121 -5.27 34.96 -8.73
C GLU A 121 -5.44 35.93 -7.55
N ALA A 122 -5.89 35.43 -6.39
CA ALA A 122 -6.06 36.24 -5.19
C ALA A 122 -4.74 36.86 -4.70
N ILE A 123 -3.66 36.08 -4.75
CA ILE A 123 -2.29 36.56 -4.52
C ILE A 123 -1.92 37.61 -5.56
N GLY A 124 -2.23 37.38 -6.85
CA GLY A 124 -1.97 38.32 -7.93
C GLY A 124 -2.66 39.68 -7.73
N ASP A 125 -3.90 39.67 -7.21
CA ASP A 125 -4.62 40.89 -6.83
C ASP A 125 -3.96 41.60 -5.66
N ALA A 126 -3.64 40.87 -4.58
CA ALA A 126 -3.00 41.42 -3.40
C ALA A 126 -1.62 42.03 -3.73
N VAL A 127 -0.81 41.35 -4.54
CA VAL A 127 0.50 41.84 -4.99
C VAL A 127 0.38 43.11 -5.84
N ALA A 128 -0.68 43.23 -6.63
CA ALA A 128 -0.94 44.40 -7.46
C ALA A 128 -1.68 45.54 -6.71
N GLY A 129 -2.01 45.35 -5.43
CA GLY A 129 -2.80 46.30 -4.64
C GLY A 129 -4.24 46.47 -5.13
N ARG A 130 -4.80 45.49 -5.84
CA ARG A 130 -6.19 45.51 -6.29
C ARG A 130 -7.13 45.19 -5.12
N PRO A 131 -8.38 45.71 -5.12
CA PRO A 131 -9.38 45.33 -4.14
C PRO A 131 -9.57 43.82 -4.08
N GLY A 132 -9.68 43.27 -2.88
CA GLY A 132 -9.95 41.85 -2.69
C GLY A 132 -11.36 41.47 -3.14
N THR A 133 -11.47 40.26 -3.68
CA THR A 133 -12.77 39.58 -3.92
C THR A 133 -12.64 38.16 -3.40
N VAL A 134 -13.56 37.76 -2.52
CA VAL A 134 -13.62 36.40 -2.00
C VAL A 134 -13.98 35.44 -3.13
N ARG A 135 -13.25 34.33 -3.22
CA ARG A 135 -13.44 33.31 -4.26
C ARG A 135 -13.99 32.04 -3.64
N HIS A 136 -15.17 31.62 -4.06
CA HIS A 136 -15.80 30.38 -3.58
C HIS A 136 -15.60 29.24 -4.58
N ILE A 137 -15.06 28.12 -4.10
CA ILE A 137 -14.76 26.93 -4.88
C ILE A 137 -15.63 25.79 -4.35
N ALA A 138 -16.67 25.47 -5.11
CA ALA A 138 -17.52 24.33 -4.83
C ALA A 138 -16.73 23.01 -4.95
N LYS A 139 -17.14 22.01 -4.17
CA LYS A 139 -16.58 20.66 -4.27
C LYS A 139 -16.94 20.10 -5.64
N ALA A 140 -15.94 19.86 -6.48
CA ALA A 140 -16.16 19.25 -7.79
C ALA A 140 -16.92 17.93 -7.62
N VAL A 141 -18.12 17.85 -8.18
CA VAL A 141 -18.88 16.61 -8.30
C VAL A 141 -18.10 15.75 -9.28
N ARG A 142 -17.37 14.75 -8.77
CA ARG A 142 -16.71 13.78 -9.66
C ARG A 142 -17.80 13.15 -10.54
N PRO A 143 -17.66 13.14 -11.87
CA PRO A 143 -18.54 12.35 -12.71
C PRO A 143 -18.50 10.92 -12.20
N LYS A 144 -19.67 10.33 -11.91
CA LYS A 144 -19.76 8.89 -11.65
C LYS A 144 -19.21 8.21 -12.90
N ASN A 145 -18.07 7.55 -12.76
CA ASN A 145 -17.54 6.74 -13.84
C ASN A 145 -18.60 5.65 -14.13
N PRO A 146 -19.19 5.58 -15.33
CA PRO A 146 -20.33 4.70 -15.59
C PRO A 146 -19.94 3.21 -15.62
N LYS A 147 -18.64 2.89 -15.64
CA LYS A 147 -18.17 1.51 -15.48
C LYS A 147 -18.34 1.09 -14.03
N ALA A 148 -19.19 0.09 -13.81
CA ALA A 148 -19.27 -0.60 -12.54
C ALA A 148 -17.84 -0.96 -12.08
N PRO A 149 -17.47 -0.67 -10.81
CA PRO A 149 -16.15 -1.01 -10.32
C PRO A 149 -15.94 -2.50 -10.51
N SER A 150 -14.79 -2.87 -11.07
CA SER A 150 -14.42 -4.27 -11.24
C SER A 150 -14.48 -4.98 -9.90
N ARG A 151 -15.08 -6.18 -9.88
CA ARG A 151 -15.17 -7.03 -8.69
C ARG A 151 -13.79 -7.40 -8.15
N LEU A 152 -12.80 -7.53 -9.04
CA LEU A 152 -11.41 -7.75 -8.71
C LEU A 152 -10.77 -6.48 -8.12
N GLY A 153 -10.24 -6.59 -6.91
CA GLY A 153 -9.47 -5.53 -6.25
C GLY A 153 -8.10 -5.30 -6.88
N ALA A 154 -7.22 -4.64 -6.12
CA ALA A 154 -5.81 -4.50 -6.50
C ALA A 154 -5.06 -5.82 -6.30
N ILE A 155 -4.07 -6.08 -7.15
CA ILE A 155 -3.15 -7.22 -7.04
C ILE A 155 -1.80 -6.69 -6.53
N SER A 156 -1.54 -6.91 -5.24
CA SER A 156 -0.35 -6.41 -4.54
C SER A 156 0.52 -7.55 -4.02
N PRO A 157 1.86 -7.37 -3.91
CA PRO A 157 2.72 -8.38 -3.31
C PRO A 157 2.28 -8.77 -1.90
N HIS A 158 2.42 -10.05 -1.56
CA HIS A 158 2.17 -10.56 -0.23
C HIS A 158 3.30 -10.13 0.72
N LYS A 159 2.96 -9.79 1.97
CA LYS A 159 3.93 -9.22 2.90
C LYS A 159 4.93 -10.24 3.46
N TYR A 160 4.49 -11.49 3.62
CA TYR A 160 5.24 -12.52 4.38
C TYR A 160 5.60 -13.75 3.56
N THR A 161 5.12 -13.84 2.33
CA THR A 161 5.22 -15.06 1.52
C THR A 161 5.87 -14.68 0.21
N GLU A 162 6.97 -15.35 -0.08
CA GLU A 162 7.72 -15.14 -1.31
C GLU A 162 6.89 -15.54 -2.52
N ASN A 163 7.10 -14.83 -3.63
CA ASN A 163 6.41 -15.10 -4.89
C ASN A 163 4.87 -15.16 -4.75
N ALA A 164 4.28 -14.43 -3.81
CA ALA A 164 2.84 -14.43 -3.57
C ALA A 164 2.23 -13.03 -3.72
N PHE A 165 0.96 -12.96 -4.10
CA PHE A 165 0.23 -11.71 -4.30
C PHE A 165 -1.18 -11.78 -3.71
N TYR A 166 -1.58 -10.75 -2.99
CA TYR A 166 -2.97 -10.59 -2.55
C TYR A 166 -3.90 -10.44 -3.75
N VAL A 167 -4.99 -11.20 -3.74
CA VAL A 167 -6.10 -11.14 -4.70
C VAL A 167 -7.39 -10.98 -3.89
N SER A 168 -8.19 -9.98 -4.23
CA SER A 168 -9.49 -9.76 -3.57
C SER A 168 -10.61 -9.72 -4.58
N TRP A 169 -11.71 -10.40 -4.26
CA TRP A 169 -12.88 -10.45 -5.11
C TRP A 169 -14.12 -9.97 -4.34
N ARG A 170 -14.82 -8.99 -4.89
CA ARG A 170 -16.08 -8.50 -4.32
C ARG A 170 -17.19 -9.43 -4.75
N GLY A 171 -17.70 -10.20 -3.79
CA GLY A 171 -18.90 -11.01 -3.95
C GLY A 171 -20.16 -10.16 -3.98
N ASP A 172 -21.30 -10.83 -4.04
CA ASP A 172 -22.59 -10.17 -3.86
C ASP A 172 -22.77 -9.77 -2.39
N GLY A 173 -23.53 -8.70 -2.15
CA GLY A 173 -23.84 -8.25 -0.79
C GLY A 173 -22.61 -7.89 0.06
N ASN A 174 -21.83 -6.88 -0.33
CA ASN A 174 -20.70 -6.33 0.45
C ASN A 174 -19.65 -7.35 0.96
N THR A 175 -19.66 -8.60 0.47
CA THR A 175 -18.70 -9.64 0.80
C THR A 175 -17.39 -9.40 0.05
N ILE A 176 -16.27 -9.68 0.70
CA ILE A 176 -14.94 -9.60 0.09
C ILE A 176 -14.22 -10.90 0.36
N GLU A 177 -14.01 -11.66 -0.70
CA GLU A 177 -13.22 -12.87 -0.71
C GLU A 177 -11.75 -12.48 -0.83
N ARG A 178 -10.93 -13.01 0.07
CA ARG A 178 -9.50 -12.69 0.14
C ARG A 178 -8.69 -13.94 -0.09
N MET A 179 -7.89 -13.88 -1.14
CA MET A 179 -7.14 -14.98 -1.71
C MET A 179 -5.70 -14.53 -1.94
N VAL A 180 -4.86 -15.51 -2.26
CA VAL A 180 -3.47 -15.30 -2.58
C VAL A 180 -3.14 -16.02 -3.88
N ALA A 181 -2.61 -15.29 -4.85
CA ALA A 181 -1.98 -15.88 -6.02
C ALA A 181 -0.55 -16.28 -5.64
N MET A 182 -0.33 -17.59 -5.48
CA MET A 182 0.90 -18.22 -5.04
C MET A 182 1.82 -18.55 -6.23
N ASP A 183 3.09 -18.80 -5.94
CA ASP A 183 4.09 -19.24 -6.94
C ASP A 183 4.15 -18.36 -8.19
N GLY A 184 4.21 -17.05 -7.98
CA GLY A 184 4.24 -16.07 -9.06
C GLY A 184 3.00 -16.08 -9.93
N GLY A 185 1.84 -16.47 -9.39
CA GLY A 185 0.58 -16.55 -10.11
C GLY A 185 0.27 -17.92 -10.70
N ASN A 186 0.96 -18.98 -10.29
CA ASN A 186 0.67 -20.32 -10.78
C ASN A 186 -0.56 -20.94 -10.10
N TYR A 187 -0.85 -20.57 -8.85
CA TYR A 187 -1.96 -21.15 -8.08
C TYR A 187 -2.74 -20.10 -7.30
N LEU A 188 -4.03 -20.34 -7.10
CA LEU A 188 -4.89 -19.56 -6.23
C LEU A 188 -5.07 -20.31 -4.91
N ALA A 189 -4.98 -19.59 -3.79
CA ALA A 189 -5.16 -20.15 -2.46
C ALA A 189 -6.00 -19.22 -1.58
N VAL A 190 -6.63 -19.78 -0.55
CA VAL A 190 -7.14 -19.03 0.60
C VAL A 190 -6.08 -19.03 1.70
N GLY A 191 -5.89 -17.89 2.35
CA GLY A 191 -4.95 -17.77 3.45
C GLY A 191 -4.62 -16.31 3.73
N GLU A 192 -5.07 -15.81 4.88
CA GLU A 192 -4.66 -14.50 5.37
C GLU A 192 -3.90 -14.66 6.69
N GLY A 193 -2.82 -13.90 6.85
CA GLY A 193 -2.08 -13.82 8.10
C GLY A 193 -1.16 -15.00 8.33
N TRP A 194 -1.36 -15.72 9.43
CA TRP A 194 -0.39 -16.71 9.92
C TRP A 194 -0.66 -18.14 9.48
N SER A 195 -1.82 -18.51 8.95
CA SER A 195 -2.11 -19.91 8.56
C SER A 195 -1.41 -20.33 7.27
N SER A 196 -1.14 -21.62 7.10
CA SER A 196 -0.65 -22.14 5.81
C SER A 196 -1.70 -21.89 4.73
N PRO A 197 -1.30 -21.44 3.53
CA PRO A 197 -2.23 -21.27 2.42
C PRO A 197 -2.87 -22.62 2.09
N ARG A 198 -4.18 -22.61 1.80
CA ARG A 198 -4.89 -23.78 1.29
C ARG A 198 -5.31 -23.52 -0.15
N TYR A 199 -4.96 -24.41 -1.05
CA TYR A 199 -5.05 -24.17 -2.48
C TYR A 199 -6.47 -24.41 -2.98
N ILE A 200 -6.90 -23.57 -3.92
CA ILE A 200 -8.21 -23.61 -4.54
C ILE A 200 -8.08 -24.21 -5.94
N CYS A 201 -7.24 -23.61 -6.79
CA CYS A 201 -7.09 -24.03 -8.18
C CYS A 201 -5.77 -23.54 -8.79
N TRP A 202 -5.49 -24.03 -9.99
CA TRP A 202 -4.39 -23.56 -10.83
C TRP A 202 -4.80 -22.29 -11.58
N LEU A 203 -3.87 -21.34 -11.69
CA LEU A 203 -4.03 -20.07 -12.39
C LEU A 203 -3.23 -20.00 -13.70
N GLY A 204 -2.06 -20.66 -13.75
CA GLY A 204 -1.22 -20.66 -14.95
C GLY A 204 -0.63 -19.30 -15.35
N LEU A 205 -0.58 -18.32 -14.44
CA LEU A 205 -0.08 -16.97 -14.73
C LEU A 205 1.42 -16.82 -14.43
N ALA A 206 2.08 -17.88 -13.98
CA ALA A 206 3.53 -17.87 -13.79
C ALA A 206 4.25 -17.49 -15.10
N GLY A 207 5.21 -16.57 -15.02
CA GLY A 207 5.91 -16.04 -16.20
C GLY A 207 5.13 -14.99 -17.00
N THR A 208 3.82 -14.87 -16.79
CA THR A 208 3.02 -13.78 -17.38
C THR A 208 3.29 -12.48 -16.60
N PRO A 209 3.58 -11.34 -17.27
CA PRO A 209 3.71 -10.07 -16.57
C PRO A 209 2.43 -9.72 -15.79
N LYS A 210 2.58 -9.29 -14.53
CA LYS A 210 1.45 -8.97 -13.63
C LYS A 210 0.41 -8.02 -14.24
N ALA A 211 0.84 -7.10 -15.12
CA ALA A 211 -0.04 -6.19 -15.84
C ALA A 211 -1.13 -6.90 -16.66
N HIS A 212 -0.89 -8.15 -17.07
CA HIS A 212 -1.80 -8.96 -17.89
C HIS A 212 -2.64 -9.95 -17.08
N TRP A 213 -2.44 -10.06 -15.76
CA TRP A 213 -3.17 -11.03 -14.93
C TRP A 213 -4.65 -10.70 -14.78
N ARG A 214 -5.01 -9.43 -14.97
CA ARG A 214 -6.32 -8.93 -14.58
C ARG A 214 -7.47 -9.56 -15.35
N ALA A 215 -7.32 -9.75 -16.66
CA ALA A 215 -8.37 -10.34 -17.49
C ALA A 215 -8.60 -11.83 -17.17
N PRO A 216 -7.57 -12.70 -17.15
CA PRO A 216 -7.71 -14.11 -16.77
C PRO A 216 -8.30 -14.31 -15.37
N LEU A 217 -7.88 -13.48 -14.39
CA LEU A 217 -8.43 -13.56 -13.04
C LEU A 217 -9.90 -13.15 -12.98
N ILE A 218 -10.32 -12.15 -13.76
CA ILE A 218 -11.74 -11.75 -13.78
C ILE A 218 -12.59 -12.85 -14.39
N GLU A 219 -12.14 -13.45 -15.49
CA GLU A 219 -12.81 -14.57 -16.15
C GLU A 219 -12.99 -15.74 -15.19
N LEU A 220 -11.88 -16.24 -14.62
CA LEU A 220 -11.89 -17.35 -13.67
C LEU A 220 -12.77 -17.07 -12.45
N LEU A 221 -12.57 -15.94 -11.77
CA LEU A 221 -13.28 -15.62 -10.53
C LEU A 221 -14.77 -15.32 -10.75
N THR A 222 -15.19 -15.02 -11.98
CA THR A 222 -16.60 -14.87 -12.34
C THR A 222 -17.30 -16.21 -12.49
N GLU A 223 -16.58 -17.22 -13.00
CA GLU A 223 -17.08 -18.58 -13.18
C GLU A 223 -17.02 -19.43 -11.90
N MET A 224 -16.29 -18.98 -10.90
CA MET A 224 -16.17 -19.68 -9.61
C MET A 224 -17.39 -19.45 -8.72
N ASP A 225 -18.09 -20.53 -8.40
CA ASP A 225 -19.23 -20.54 -7.47
C ASP A 225 -18.82 -20.61 -5.99
N ASN A 226 -17.59 -21.07 -5.71
CA ASN A 226 -17.07 -21.26 -4.35
C ASN A 226 -15.56 -21.00 -4.29
N PHE A 227 -15.11 -20.31 -3.24
CA PHE A 227 -13.70 -20.04 -2.95
C PHE A 227 -13.14 -20.92 -1.83
N GLY A 228 -13.85 -21.97 -1.45
CA GLY A 228 -13.40 -22.97 -0.48
C GLY A 228 -12.12 -23.66 -0.97
N SER A 229 -11.16 -23.84 -0.06
CA SER A 229 -9.95 -24.60 -0.35
C SER A 229 -10.24 -26.06 -0.68
N VAL A 230 -9.49 -26.60 -1.63
CA VAL A 230 -9.56 -28.00 -2.05
C VAL A 230 -8.50 -28.85 -1.35
N SER A 231 -7.32 -28.30 -1.08
CA SER A 231 -6.17 -29.09 -0.59
C SER A 231 -5.13 -28.27 0.20
N GLN A 232 -4.21 -28.95 0.88
CA GLN A 232 -3.08 -28.32 1.59
C GLN A 232 -1.95 -27.88 0.64
N LEU A 233 -1.76 -28.57 -0.48
CA LEU A 233 -0.76 -28.29 -1.51
C LEU A 233 -1.45 -28.14 -2.87
N PRO A 234 -0.80 -27.54 -3.89
CA PRO A 234 -1.40 -27.40 -5.21
C PRO A 234 -1.83 -28.72 -5.86
N TRP A 235 -1.26 -29.84 -5.42
CA TRP A 235 -1.45 -31.19 -5.98
C TRP A 235 -2.03 -32.20 -4.97
N GLY A 236 -2.64 -31.74 -3.87
CA GLY A 236 -3.27 -32.60 -2.88
C GLY A 236 -2.78 -32.35 -1.46
N ASP A 237 -2.85 -33.36 -0.60
CA ASP A 237 -2.58 -33.20 0.85
C ASP A 237 -1.23 -33.77 1.30
N HIS A 238 -0.46 -34.34 0.36
CA HIS A 238 0.81 -35.00 0.68
C HIS A 238 1.93 -34.49 -0.23
N LEU A 239 3.02 -34.00 0.37
CA LEU A 239 4.22 -33.65 -0.37
C LEU A 239 5.07 -34.88 -0.70
N PHE A 240 4.97 -35.92 0.13
CA PHE A 240 5.70 -37.15 -0.01
C PHE A 240 4.75 -38.34 -0.11
N THR A 241 5.14 -39.35 -0.86
CA THR A 241 4.45 -40.64 -1.00
C THR A 241 5.40 -41.77 -0.64
N GLY A 242 4.87 -42.96 -0.36
CA GLY A 242 5.65 -44.14 0.06
C GLY A 242 5.31 -44.59 1.48
N GLU A 243 5.79 -45.77 1.85
CA GLU A 243 5.43 -46.47 3.09
C GLU A 243 5.77 -45.65 4.33
N GLN A 244 6.91 -44.95 4.33
CA GLN A 244 7.40 -44.19 5.47
C GLN A 244 7.20 -42.67 5.33
N ALA A 245 6.44 -42.19 4.34
CA ALA A 245 6.25 -40.76 4.06
C ALA A 245 5.69 -39.97 5.27
N SER A 246 4.90 -40.63 6.11
CA SER A 246 4.31 -40.02 7.32
C SER A 246 5.34 -39.67 8.40
N SER A 247 6.57 -40.15 8.30
CA SER A 247 7.70 -39.84 9.19
C SER A 247 8.46 -38.57 8.79
N ILE A 248 8.08 -37.93 7.67
CA ILE A 248 8.74 -36.72 7.16
C ILE A 248 8.03 -35.47 7.69
N ARG A 249 8.81 -34.46 8.10
CA ARG A 249 8.35 -33.17 8.63
C ARG A 249 9.16 -32.05 8.01
N ILE A 250 8.49 -31.11 7.37
CA ILE A 250 9.13 -29.88 6.85
C ILE A 250 9.09 -28.84 7.97
N PHE A 251 10.20 -28.15 8.20
CA PHE A 251 10.20 -27.04 9.15
C PHE A 251 9.38 -25.88 8.59
N GLU A 252 8.71 -25.14 9.48
CA GLU A 252 7.83 -24.00 9.12
C GLU A 252 6.58 -24.38 8.31
N LYS A 253 5.91 -23.38 7.71
CA LYS A 253 4.70 -23.53 6.88
C LYS A 253 5.12 -23.58 5.43
N PHE A 254 5.44 -24.78 4.94
CA PHE A 254 5.76 -25.01 3.53
C PHE A 254 4.77 -24.24 2.64
N ASN A 255 5.33 -23.47 1.70
CA ASN A 255 4.55 -22.78 0.70
C ASN A 255 5.21 -22.97 -0.67
N ALA A 256 4.40 -23.18 -1.70
CA ALA A 256 4.89 -23.49 -3.04
C ALA A 256 5.61 -22.31 -3.71
N GLY A 257 5.52 -21.10 -3.14
CA GLY A 257 6.22 -19.92 -3.64
C GLY A 257 7.67 -19.79 -3.18
N GLY A 258 8.09 -20.54 -2.14
CA GLY A 258 9.46 -20.54 -1.65
C GLY A 258 10.45 -21.24 -2.59
N GLU A 259 11.74 -21.06 -2.33
CA GLU A 259 12.83 -21.61 -3.12
C GLU A 259 13.56 -22.76 -2.39
N ASP A 260 13.60 -22.73 -1.06
CA ASP A 260 14.18 -23.80 -0.26
C ASP A 260 13.53 -23.94 1.12
N TRP A 261 13.62 -25.13 1.70
CA TRP A 261 13.14 -25.47 3.03
C TRP A 261 14.09 -26.43 3.72
N ASP A 262 14.33 -26.20 5.00
CA ASP A 262 14.88 -27.22 5.89
C ASP A 262 13.78 -28.22 6.27
N ALA A 263 14.16 -29.49 6.37
CA ALA A 263 13.24 -30.55 6.79
C ALA A 263 13.95 -31.64 7.59
N THR A 264 13.15 -32.45 8.28
CA THR A 264 13.60 -33.61 9.03
C THR A 264 12.75 -34.83 8.74
N CYS A 265 13.31 -36.00 8.96
CA CYS A 265 12.56 -37.25 8.96
C CYS A 265 13.15 -38.24 9.97
N ASN A 266 12.37 -39.27 10.26
CA ASN A 266 12.77 -40.42 11.06
C ASN A 266 12.52 -41.69 10.23
N LEU A 267 13.19 -41.79 9.09
CA LEU A 267 13.08 -42.95 8.20
C LEU A 267 13.95 -44.09 8.73
N VAL A 268 13.36 -45.27 8.84
CA VAL A 268 14.04 -46.48 9.30
C VAL A 268 14.89 -47.02 8.16
N GLY A 269 16.20 -47.13 8.39
CA GLY A 269 17.14 -47.77 7.48
C GLY A 269 17.65 -46.88 6.33
N VAL A 270 17.24 -45.60 6.26
CA VAL A 270 17.69 -44.69 5.20
C VAL A 270 19.22 -44.54 5.20
N ASP A 271 19.83 -44.73 4.04
CA ASP A 271 21.28 -44.62 3.83
C ASP A 271 21.66 -43.58 2.77
N ALA A 272 20.72 -43.22 1.89
CA ALA A 272 20.94 -42.24 0.84
C ALA A 272 19.64 -41.52 0.42
N ILE A 273 19.82 -40.43 -0.33
CA ILE A 273 18.77 -39.80 -1.13
C ILE A 273 19.20 -39.75 -2.60
N SER A 274 18.21 -39.84 -3.50
CA SER A 274 18.29 -39.23 -4.83
C SER A 274 17.65 -37.85 -4.81
N ASP A 275 17.66 -37.13 -5.93
CA ASP A 275 17.01 -35.82 -6.01
C ASP A 275 15.49 -35.87 -5.73
N THR A 276 14.87 -37.05 -5.69
CA THR A 276 13.41 -37.20 -5.49
C THR A 276 13.00 -38.25 -4.46
N ALA A 277 13.91 -39.10 -3.98
CA ALA A 277 13.56 -40.21 -3.10
C ALA A 277 14.57 -40.46 -1.99
N PHE A 278 14.09 -41.00 -0.87
CA PHE A 278 14.89 -41.58 0.19
C PHE A 278 15.01 -43.08 -0.03
N THR A 279 16.22 -43.61 0.09
CA THR A 279 16.49 -45.03 -0.16
C THR A 279 17.17 -45.72 1.01
N ALA A 280 16.99 -47.05 1.07
CA ALA A 280 17.76 -47.96 1.90
C ALA A 280 18.19 -49.15 1.05
N GLN A 281 19.50 -49.38 0.88
CA GLN A 281 20.03 -50.48 0.07
C GLN A 281 19.45 -50.55 -1.37
N GLY A 282 19.08 -49.39 -1.92
CA GLY A 282 18.47 -49.27 -3.25
C GLY A 282 16.94 -49.36 -3.30
N GLU A 283 16.26 -49.65 -2.19
CA GLU A 283 14.79 -49.63 -2.11
C GLU A 283 14.26 -48.24 -1.71
N VAL A 284 13.17 -47.79 -2.33
CA VAL A 284 12.55 -46.48 -2.04
C VAL A 284 11.68 -46.56 -0.80
N LEU A 285 12.04 -45.80 0.23
CA LEU A 285 11.28 -45.72 1.50
C LEU A 285 10.16 -44.67 1.45
N ALA A 286 10.48 -43.54 0.82
CA ALA A 286 9.59 -42.41 0.58
C ALA A 286 10.13 -41.58 -0.58
N GLN A 287 9.25 -40.88 -1.28
CA GLN A 287 9.62 -40.02 -2.42
C GLN A 287 8.76 -38.77 -2.48
N LEU A 288 9.25 -37.74 -3.15
CA LEU A 288 8.45 -36.56 -3.47
C LEU A 288 7.26 -36.94 -4.34
N HIS A 289 6.14 -36.27 -4.09
CA HIS A 289 4.96 -36.35 -4.95
C HIS A 289 5.35 -35.93 -6.37
N ALA A 290 4.88 -36.65 -7.39
CA ALA A 290 5.26 -36.41 -8.78
C ALA A 290 5.06 -34.95 -9.20
N SER A 291 3.92 -34.34 -8.86
CA SER A 291 3.65 -32.93 -9.17
C SER A 291 4.56 -31.94 -8.43
N ALA A 292 5.13 -32.31 -7.27
CA ALA A 292 6.13 -31.49 -6.60
C ALA A 292 7.46 -31.54 -7.37
N VAL A 293 7.84 -32.73 -7.86
CA VAL A 293 9.00 -32.92 -8.74
C VAL A 293 8.81 -32.12 -10.03
N ASP A 294 7.64 -32.21 -10.65
CA ASP A 294 7.31 -31.43 -11.85
C ASP A 294 7.42 -29.93 -11.58
N ALA A 295 6.92 -29.48 -10.43
CA ALA A 295 7.04 -28.09 -9.98
C ALA A 295 8.48 -27.65 -9.66
N GLY A 296 9.47 -28.55 -9.76
CA GLY A 296 10.89 -28.26 -9.65
C GLY A 296 11.51 -28.58 -8.28
N TRP A 297 10.75 -29.16 -7.35
CA TRP A 297 11.26 -29.51 -6.02
C TRP A 297 12.16 -30.74 -6.05
N ARG A 298 13.27 -30.68 -5.32
CA ARG A 298 14.28 -31.75 -5.21
C ARG A 298 14.78 -31.87 -3.77
N LEU A 299 15.30 -33.04 -3.42
CA LEU A 299 15.92 -33.35 -2.14
C LEU A 299 17.44 -33.16 -2.22
N GLU A 300 18.03 -32.56 -1.20
CA GLU A 300 19.46 -32.38 -1.07
C GLU A 300 19.93 -32.54 0.39
N ASP A 301 21.25 -32.73 0.55
CA ASP A 301 21.96 -32.60 1.83
C ASP A 301 21.38 -33.48 2.96
N LEU A 302 21.21 -34.79 2.70
CA LEU A 302 20.83 -35.75 3.76
C LEU A 302 21.95 -35.87 4.79
N GLN A 303 21.63 -35.53 6.04
CA GLN A 303 22.53 -35.62 7.17
C GLN A 303 21.90 -36.45 8.28
N ILE A 304 22.67 -37.37 8.86
CA ILE A 304 22.27 -38.12 10.05
C ILE A 304 22.67 -37.30 11.27
N MET A 305 21.68 -36.93 12.07
CA MET A 305 21.81 -36.08 13.25
C MET A 305 21.49 -36.90 14.51
N THR A 306 21.95 -36.42 15.66
CA THR A 306 21.57 -36.99 16.97
C THR A 306 20.79 -35.94 17.75
N GLY A 307 19.54 -36.26 18.11
CA GLY A 307 18.64 -35.41 18.87
C GLY A 307 18.31 -35.98 20.25
N MET A 308 17.42 -35.30 20.97
CA MET A 308 16.99 -35.70 22.32
C MET A 308 16.37 -37.11 22.37
N TYR A 309 15.71 -37.53 21.28
CA TYR A 309 14.99 -38.81 21.19
C TYR A 309 15.74 -39.86 20.36
N GLY A 310 17.03 -39.66 20.11
CA GLY A 310 17.86 -40.55 19.31
C GLY A 310 18.22 -39.98 17.94
N PRO A 311 18.72 -40.83 17.02
CA PRO A 311 19.12 -40.38 15.69
C PRO A 311 17.91 -39.99 14.84
N TYR A 312 18.07 -38.92 14.06
CA TYR A 312 17.08 -38.47 13.08
C TYR A 312 17.81 -37.97 11.83
N GLN A 313 17.11 -37.79 10.73
CA GLN A 313 17.70 -37.23 9.51
C GLN A 313 17.27 -35.78 9.31
N ARG A 314 18.21 -34.93 8.90
CA ARG A 314 17.94 -33.60 8.36
C ARG A 314 18.22 -33.63 6.86
N PHE A 315 17.42 -32.92 6.08
CA PHE A 315 17.63 -32.74 4.65
C PHE A 315 17.12 -31.36 4.22
N ARG A 316 17.48 -30.94 3.02
CA ARG A 316 16.95 -29.74 2.39
C ARG A 316 16.03 -30.11 1.24
N LEU A 317 14.96 -29.35 1.11
CA LEU A 317 14.09 -29.36 -0.05
C LEU A 317 14.37 -28.09 -0.83
N ILE A 318 14.87 -28.19 -2.05
CA ILE A 318 15.23 -27.04 -2.88
C ILE A 318 14.42 -27.05 -4.18
N ARG A 319 14.27 -25.88 -4.79
CA ARG A 319 13.58 -25.73 -6.07
C ARG A 319 14.55 -25.30 -7.16
N ASN A 320 14.82 -26.20 -8.11
CA ASN A 320 15.76 -25.92 -9.19
C ASN A 320 15.11 -25.07 -10.30
N GLY A 321 15.81 -23.98 -10.67
CA GLY A 321 15.30 -22.90 -11.51
C GLY A 321 15.15 -23.22 -13.00
N MET A 322 13.95 -23.65 -13.39
CA MET A 322 13.10 -22.97 -14.37
C MET A 322 11.68 -23.37 -14.00
N ARG A 323 10.78 -22.39 -13.79
CA ARG A 323 9.34 -22.66 -13.60
C ARG A 323 8.84 -23.29 -14.90
N ALA A 324 8.91 -24.62 -14.99
CA ALA A 324 8.51 -25.34 -16.17
C ALA A 324 7.05 -24.97 -16.45
N ASN A 325 6.76 -24.57 -17.69
CA ASN A 325 5.41 -24.53 -18.22
C ASN A 325 4.90 -25.97 -18.24
N LEU A 326 4.40 -26.42 -17.10
CA LEU A 326 3.74 -27.70 -16.97
C LEU A 326 2.36 -27.53 -17.59
N TRP A 327 1.99 -28.49 -18.44
CA TRP A 327 0.73 -28.64 -19.16
C TRP A 327 0.63 -27.89 -20.51
N THR A 328 1.23 -28.50 -21.55
CA THR A 328 0.52 -28.62 -22.84
C THR A 328 -0.46 -29.78 -22.72
N THR A 329 -1.75 -29.47 -22.78
CA THR A 329 -2.87 -30.43 -22.84
C THR A 329 -2.64 -31.50 -23.91
N ALA A 330 -2.85 -32.76 -23.53
CA ALA A 330 -3.35 -33.80 -24.43
C ALA A 330 -4.88 -33.66 -24.55
#